data_AF-Q6C5S0-F1
#
_entry.id   AF-Q6C5S0-F1
#
_cell.length_a   1.000
_cell.length_b   1.000
_cell.length_c   1.000
_cell.angle_alpha   90.00
_cell.angle_beta   90.00
_cell.angle_gamma   90.00
#
_symmetry.space_group_name_H-M   'P 1'
#
loop_
_entity.id
_entity.type
_entity.pdbx_description
1 polymer ?
#
loop_
_entity_poly.entity_id
_entity_poly.type
_entity_poly.pdbx_seq_one_letter_code
_entity_poly.pdbx_strand_id
1 'polypeptide(L)'
;MRLENWPIVEMFRSRPGVPNWPKFGLFAVGVIGSAYLGYRYATPSEEDIVRRMNPELRERYMLERDARQEYFNEFVKEAIAQSKTNEPIWKVGPMASKPIDFNVAVREKMKEIEARNDQDRNERIKNELAAIAKKEEEEKNKKGWW
;
A
#
# COMPACT_ATOMS: atom_id res chain seq x y z
N MET A 1 31.27 -24.35 23.33
CA MET A 1 30.17 -24.83 24.20
C MET A 1 29.41 -25.91 23.45
N ARG A 2 29.22 -27.10 24.02
CA ARG A 2 28.51 -28.22 23.37
C ARG A 2 27.00 -27.97 23.49
N LEU A 3 26.26 -28.10 22.39
CA LEU A 3 24.81 -27.84 22.32
C LEU A 3 23.98 -28.66 23.32
N GLU A 4 24.55 -29.77 23.81
CA GLU A 4 23.94 -30.67 24.80
C GLU A 4 23.70 -30.03 26.17
N ASN A 5 24.38 -28.93 26.50
CA ASN A 5 24.32 -28.32 27.82
C ASN A 5 23.29 -27.17 27.93
N TRP A 6 22.49 -26.96 26.88
CA TRP A 6 21.47 -25.93 26.91
C TRP A 6 20.24 -26.38 27.71
N PRO A 7 19.66 -25.52 28.56
CA PRO A 7 18.51 -25.86 29.42
C PRO A 7 17.28 -26.32 28.62
N ILE A 8 17.19 -25.90 27.36
CA ILE A 8 16.12 -26.30 26.42
C ILE A 8 16.20 -27.80 26.12
N VAL A 9 17.40 -28.37 26.04
CA VAL A 9 17.60 -29.80 25.76
C VAL A 9 17.10 -30.67 26.93
N GLU A 10 17.29 -30.20 28.17
CA GLU A 10 16.75 -30.88 29.36
C GLU A 10 15.22 -30.83 29.42
N MET A 11 14.62 -29.72 28.98
CA MET A 11 13.17 -29.55 28.96
C MET A 11 12.47 -30.61 28.08
N PHE A 12 13.13 -31.00 26.98
CA PHE A 12 12.63 -31.95 25.98
C PHE A 12 13.15 -33.39 26.15
N ARG A 13 13.99 -33.67 27.16
CA ARG A 13 14.42 -35.04 27.47
C ARG A 13 13.20 -35.88 27.91
N SER A 14 12.86 -36.88 27.10
CA SER A 14 11.73 -37.79 27.36
C SER A 14 11.88 -38.53 28.69
N ARG A 15 10.89 -38.42 29.57
CA ARG A 15 10.72 -39.35 30.69
C ARG A 15 10.00 -40.59 30.16
N PRO A 16 10.43 -41.81 30.52
CA PRO A 16 9.72 -43.02 30.11
C PRO A 16 8.27 -42.96 30.62
N GLY A 17 7.30 -43.17 29.72
CA GLY A 17 5.87 -43.21 30.02
C GLY A 17 5.11 -41.87 29.99
N VAL A 18 5.78 -40.72 29.81
CA VAL A 18 5.10 -39.42 29.71
C VAL A 18 5.25 -38.83 28.31
N PRO A 19 4.15 -38.63 27.56
CA PRO A 19 4.25 -38.01 26.25
C PRO A 19 4.69 -36.55 26.35
N ASN A 20 5.64 -36.13 25.50
CA ASN A 20 6.17 -34.76 25.47
C ASN A 20 5.35 -33.78 24.61
N TRP A 21 4.37 -34.25 23.83
CA TRP A 21 3.53 -33.40 22.97
C TRP A 21 2.90 -32.18 23.71
N PRO A 22 2.44 -32.25 24.97
CA PRO A 22 1.91 -31.07 25.65
C PRO A 22 2.98 -30.00 25.90
N LYS A 23 4.23 -30.41 26.18
CA LYS A 23 5.35 -29.46 26.36
C LYS A 23 5.70 -28.76 25.04
N PHE A 24 5.73 -29.51 23.94
CA PHE A 24 5.94 -28.94 22.60
C PHE A 24 4.81 -27.99 22.23
N GLY A 25 3.56 -28.33 22.55
CA GLY A 25 2.41 -27.45 22.38
C GLY A 25 2.56 -26.13 23.13
N LEU A 26 2.92 -26.18 24.42
CA LEU A 26 3.15 -24.98 25.23
C LEU A 26 4.30 -24.11 24.67
N PHE A 27 5.40 -24.74 24.27
CA PHE A 27 6.53 -24.02 23.68
C PHE A 27 6.14 -23.36 22.35
N ALA A 28 5.44 -24.08 21.48
CA ALA A 28 4.96 -23.56 20.20
C ALA A 28 4.00 -22.38 20.40
N VAL A 29 3.05 -22.48 21.33
CA VAL A 29 2.15 -21.38 21.69
C VAL A 29 2.93 -20.18 22.24
N GLY A 30 3.96 -20.40 23.06
CA GLY A 30 4.82 -19.32 23.56
C GLY A 30 5.59 -18.60 22.45
N VAL A 31 6.11 -19.34 21.46
CA VAL A 31 6.81 -18.77 20.30
C VAL A 31 5.84 -18.00 19.41
N ILE A 32 4.69 -18.59 19.06
CA ILE A 32 3.68 -17.92 18.22
C ILE A 32 3.10 -16.69 18.93
N GLY A 33 2.82 -16.80 20.23
CA GLY A 33 2.31 -15.71 21.05
C GLY A 33 3.30 -14.56 21.16
N SER A 34 4.59 -14.85 21.37
CA SER A 34 5.63 -13.81 21.42
C SER A 34 5.83 -13.14 20.07
N ALA A 35 5.78 -13.88 18.96
CA ALA A 35 5.82 -13.31 17.61
C ALA A 35 4.60 -12.41 17.33
N TYR A 36 3.39 -12.84 17.71
CA TYR A 36 2.16 -12.05 17.55
C TYR A 36 2.19 -10.76 18.38
N LEU A 37 2.59 -10.84 19.65
CA LEU A 37 2.77 -9.67 20.51
C LEU A 37 3.82 -8.72 19.93
N GLY A 38 4.97 -9.25 19.50
CA GLY A 38 6.01 -8.47 18.82
C GLY A 38 5.48 -7.75 17.60
N TYR A 39 4.76 -8.44 16.71
CA TYR A 39 4.16 -7.84 15.53
C TYR A 39 3.16 -6.73 15.88
N ARG A 40 2.27 -6.96 16.84
CA ARG A 40 1.20 -6.03 17.23
C ARG A 40 1.70 -4.72 17.86
N TYR A 41 2.86 -4.75 18.52
CA TYR A 41 3.43 -3.59 19.21
C TYR A 41 4.64 -2.96 18.48
N ALA A 42 5.41 -3.73 17.71
CA ALA A 42 6.56 -3.22 16.99
C ALA A 42 6.22 -2.70 15.57
N THR A 43 5.16 -3.22 14.95
CA THR A 43 4.77 -2.84 13.59
C THR A 43 3.74 -1.71 13.65
N PRO A 44 4.05 -0.49 13.15
CA PRO A 44 3.07 0.58 13.06
C PRO A 44 1.94 0.18 12.09
N SER A 45 0.73 0.69 12.32
CA SER A 45 -0.39 0.48 11.40
C SER A 45 -0.11 1.15 10.05
N GLU A 46 -0.74 0.68 8.98
CA GLU A 46 -0.63 1.30 7.65
C GLU A 46 -1.00 2.80 7.72
N GLU A 47 -2.04 3.14 8.47
CA GLU A 47 -2.47 4.52 8.68
C GLU A 47 -1.40 5.37 9.39
N ASP A 48 -0.69 4.82 10.37
CA ASP A 48 0.38 5.54 11.06
C ASP A 48 1.59 5.78 10.15
N ILE A 49 1.91 4.83 9.27
CA ILE A 49 2.95 5.00 8.25
C ILE A 49 2.52 6.11 7.28
N VAL A 50 1.28 6.06 6.80
CA VAL A 50 0.73 7.04 5.85
C VAL A 50 0.68 8.46 6.43
N ARG A 51 0.40 8.59 7.73
CA ARG A 51 0.43 9.89 8.44
C ARG A 51 1.83 10.48 8.54
N ARG A 52 2.87 9.65 8.66
CA ARG A 52 4.28 10.09 8.74
C ARG A 52 4.89 10.43 7.37
N MET A 53 4.29 9.96 6.28
CA MET A 53 4.74 10.28 4.92
C MET A 53 4.49 11.75 4.56
N ASN A 54 5.40 12.33 3.76
CA ASN A 54 5.21 13.62 3.10
C ASN A 54 3.92 13.61 2.25
N PRO A 55 3.25 14.75 2.06
CA PRO A 55 1.97 14.81 1.35
C PRO A 55 2.02 14.24 -0.08
N GLU A 56 3.11 14.52 -0.82
CA GLU A 56 3.29 13.97 -2.18
C GLU A 56 3.46 12.45 -2.18
N LEU A 57 4.24 11.91 -1.24
CA LEU A 57 4.43 10.46 -1.07
C LEU A 57 3.12 9.77 -0.67
N ARG A 58 2.32 10.44 0.17
CA ARG A 58 1.00 9.95 0.58
C ARG A 58 0.05 9.81 -0.61
N GLU A 59 0.01 10.80 -1.50
CA GLU A 59 -0.84 10.74 -2.69
C GLU A 59 -0.41 9.61 -3.63
N ARG A 60 0.89 9.51 -3.93
CA ARG A 60 1.43 8.41 -4.74
C ARG A 60 1.11 7.04 -4.13
N TYR A 61 1.29 6.89 -2.82
CA TYR A 61 0.97 5.66 -2.11
C TYR A 61 -0.52 5.30 -2.22
N MET A 62 -1.42 6.27 -2.08
CA MET A 62 -2.86 6.05 -2.23
C MET A 62 -3.19 5.56 -3.65
N LEU A 63 -2.64 6.21 -4.68
CA LEU A 63 -2.80 5.78 -6.07
C LEU A 63 -2.26 4.37 -6.34
N GLU A 64 -1.08 4.06 -5.79
CA GLU A 64 -0.46 2.73 -5.87
C GLU A 64 -1.29 1.66 -5.15
N ARG A 65 -1.85 1.99 -3.99
CA ARG A 65 -2.69 1.09 -3.20
C ARG A 65 -3.95 0.74 -3.97
N ASP A 66 -4.62 1.75 -4.55
CA ASP A 66 -5.85 1.54 -5.31
C ASP A 66 -5.58 0.72 -6.59
N ALA A 67 -4.51 1.02 -7.33
CA ALA A 67 -4.10 0.22 -8.49
C ALA A 67 -3.77 -1.24 -8.15
N ARG A 68 -3.12 -1.48 -7.00
CA ARG A 68 -2.86 -2.84 -6.50
C ARG A 68 -4.14 -3.58 -6.13
N GLN A 69 -5.10 -2.90 -5.51
CA GLN A 69 -6.37 -3.49 -5.12
C GLN A 69 -7.23 -3.85 -6.35
N GLU A 70 -7.28 -2.97 -7.35
CA GLU A 70 -7.95 -3.22 -8.63
C GLU A 70 -7.37 -4.46 -9.32
N TYR A 71 -6.04 -4.50 -9.47
CA TYR A 71 -5.34 -5.65 -10.04
C TYR A 71 -5.58 -6.95 -9.26
N PHE A 72 -5.55 -6.89 -7.92
CA PHE A 72 -5.83 -8.07 -7.11
C PHE A 72 -7.26 -8.58 -7.30
N ASN A 73 -8.24 -7.68 -7.40
CA ASN A 73 -9.63 -8.05 -7.67
C ASN A 73 -9.78 -8.71 -9.05
N GLU A 74 -9.10 -8.21 -10.08
CA GLU A 74 -9.06 -8.82 -11.41
C GLU A 74 -8.41 -10.20 -11.38
N PHE A 75 -7.28 -10.32 -10.68
CA PHE A 75 -6.58 -11.59 -10.50
C PHE A 75 -7.46 -12.63 -9.80
N VAL A 76 -8.13 -12.26 -8.70
CA VAL A 76 -9.06 -13.15 -7.99
C VAL A 76 -10.21 -13.58 -8.89
N LYS A 77 -10.75 -12.66 -9.72
CA LYS A 77 -11.81 -12.97 -10.67
C LYS A 77 -11.34 -13.98 -11.72
N GLU A 78 -10.13 -13.84 -12.25
CA GLU A 78 -9.53 -14.80 -13.17
C GLU A 78 -9.29 -16.15 -12.48
N ALA A 79 -8.71 -16.16 -11.29
CA ALA A 79 -8.48 -17.37 -10.51
C ALA A 79 -9.79 -18.13 -10.21
N ILE A 80 -10.88 -17.42 -9.92
CA ILE A 80 -12.22 -18.01 -9.76
C ILE A 80 -12.78 -18.54 -11.08
N ALA A 81 -12.51 -17.88 -12.21
CA ALA A 81 -12.93 -18.37 -13.52
C ALA A 81 -12.17 -19.65 -13.89
N GLN A 82 -10.86 -19.68 -13.64
CA GLN A 82 -9.99 -20.83 -13.90
C GLN A 82 -10.28 -22.00 -12.95
N SER A 83 -10.65 -21.75 -11.70
CA SER A 83 -11.01 -22.83 -10.75
C SER A 83 -12.25 -23.62 -11.15
N LYS A 84 -13.07 -23.09 -12.07
CA LYS A 84 -14.20 -23.81 -12.69
C LYS A 84 -13.76 -24.73 -13.82
N THR A 85 -12.58 -24.52 -14.38
CA THR A 85 -12.01 -25.38 -15.42
C THR A 85 -11.45 -26.64 -14.76
N ASN A 86 -11.67 -27.81 -15.37
CA ASN A 86 -11.17 -29.10 -14.87
C ASN A 86 -9.66 -29.31 -15.17
N GLU A 87 -8.96 -28.23 -15.51
CA GLU A 87 -7.53 -28.25 -15.80
C GLU A 87 -6.77 -27.81 -14.57
N PRO A 88 -5.66 -28.48 -14.23
CA PRO A 88 -4.86 -28.07 -13.10
C PRO A 88 -4.19 -26.72 -13.38
N ILE A 89 -3.98 -25.93 -12.32
CA ILE A 89 -3.49 -24.53 -12.38
C ILE A 89 -2.20 -24.35 -13.23
N TRP A 90 -1.32 -25.35 -13.27
CA TRP A 90 -0.07 -25.28 -14.05
C TRP A 90 -0.27 -25.43 -15.58
N LYS A 91 -1.44 -25.89 -16.03
CA LYS A 91 -1.78 -26.02 -17.46
C LYS A 91 -2.50 -24.81 -18.04
N VAL A 92 -3.20 -24.03 -17.23
CA VAL A 92 -4.05 -22.89 -17.67
C VAL A 92 -3.26 -21.67 -18.15
N GLY A 93 -1.99 -21.84 -18.52
CA GLY A 93 -1.08 -20.76 -18.91
C GLY A 93 -0.72 -19.86 -17.72
N PRO A 94 0.17 -18.87 -17.92
CA PRO A 94 0.31 -17.83 -16.92
C PRO A 94 -1.06 -17.18 -16.77
N MET A 95 -1.69 -17.32 -15.59
CA MET A 95 -2.77 -16.42 -15.15
C MET A 95 -2.37 -15.03 -15.62
N ALA A 96 -3.20 -14.40 -16.43
CA ALA A 96 -2.86 -13.32 -17.35
C ALA A 96 -2.54 -12.00 -16.65
N SER A 97 -1.75 -12.03 -15.58
CA SER A 97 -0.90 -10.92 -15.24
C SER A 97 0.19 -10.81 -16.31
N LYS A 98 -0.13 -10.07 -17.38
CA LYS A 98 0.88 -9.22 -18.01
C LYS A 98 1.70 -8.60 -16.87
N PRO A 99 3.04 -8.56 -16.91
CA PRO A 99 3.79 -7.85 -15.89
C PRO A 99 3.30 -6.40 -15.88
N ILE A 100 2.37 -6.09 -14.97
CA ILE A 100 1.84 -4.75 -14.82
C ILE A 100 2.93 -4.03 -14.07
N ASP A 101 3.62 -3.16 -14.80
CA ASP A 101 4.49 -2.20 -14.16
C ASP A 101 3.57 -1.19 -13.45
N PHE A 102 3.29 -1.45 -12.16
CA PHE A 102 2.51 -0.56 -11.32
C PHE A 102 3.05 0.87 -11.37
N ASN A 103 4.37 1.02 -11.59
CA ASN A 103 4.98 2.33 -11.75
C ASN A 103 4.48 3.04 -13.01
N VAL A 104 4.16 2.34 -14.10
CA VAL A 104 3.63 2.96 -15.32
C VAL A 104 2.22 3.46 -15.09
N ALA A 105 1.32 2.61 -14.57
CA ALA A 105 -0.07 3.01 -14.29
C ALA A 105 -0.15 4.19 -13.31
N VAL A 106 0.69 4.17 -12.26
CA VAL A 106 0.76 5.27 -11.28
C VAL A 106 1.35 6.52 -11.91
N ARG A 107 2.41 6.40 -12.73
CA ARG A 107 2.99 7.55 -13.43
C ARG A 107 1.99 8.18 -14.39
N GLU A 108 1.19 7.39 -15.10
CA GLU A 108 0.14 7.89 -16.00
C GLU A 108 -0.94 8.64 -15.23
N LYS A 109 -1.47 8.07 -14.13
CA LYS A 109 -2.43 8.76 -13.26
C LYS A 109 -1.85 10.04 -12.66
N MET A 110 -0.59 10.02 -12.21
CA MET A 110 0.09 11.21 -11.67
C MET A 110 0.24 12.32 -12.72
N LYS A 111 0.63 11.97 -13.95
CA LYS A 111 0.72 12.94 -15.06
C LYS A 111 -0.63 13.56 -15.40
N GLU A 112 -1.70 12.78 -15.35
CA GLU A 112 -3.07 13.28 -15.56
C GLU A 112 -3.48 14.27 -14.45
N ILE A 113 -3.19 13.95 -13.19
CA ILE A 113 -3.44 14.83 -12.04
C ILE A 113 -2.62 16.12 -12.16
N GLU A 114 -1.34 16.03 -12.52
CA GLU A 114 -0.46 17.18 -12.73
C GLU A 114 -0.95 18.06 -13.88
N ALA A 115 -1.30 17.47 -15.03
CA ALA A 115 -1.85 18.21 -16.17
C ALA A 115 -3.17 18.91 -15.82
N ARG A 116 -4.03 18.27 -15.03
CA ARG A 116 -5.29 18.85 -14.54
C ARG A 116 -5.04 20.02 -13.59
N ASN A 117 -4.08 19.88 -12.68
CA ASN A 117 -3.69 20.93 -11.74
C ASN A 117 -3.09 22.14 -12.46
N ASP A 118 -2.28 21.92 -13.50
CA ASP A 118 -1.71 23.01 -14.29
C ASP A 118 -2.74 23.73 -15.15
N GLN A 119 -3.75 23.01 -15.68
CA GLN A 119 -4.90 23.63 -16.33
C GLN A 119 -5.67 24.54 -15.38
N ASP A 120 -6.02 24.06 -14.18
CA ASP A 120 -6.71 24.87 -13.16
C ASP A 120 -5.89 26.11 -12.75
N ARG A 121 -4.59 25.94 -12.50
CA ARG A 121 -3.68 27.06 -12.21
C ARG A 121 -3.69 28.11 -13.33
N ASN A 122 -3.61 27.68 -14.58
CA ASN A 122 -3.62 28.58 -15.73
C ASN A 122 -4.95 29.34 -15.86
N GLU A 123 -6.08 28.69 -15.59
CA GLU A 123 -7.40 29.34 -15.57
C GLU A 123 -7.52 30.36 -14.45
N ARG A 124 -7.03 30.03 -13.24
CA ARG A 124 -7.00 30.96 -12.10
C ARG A 124 -6.16 32.19 -12.38
N ILE A 125 -4.96 32.00 -12.95
CA ILE A 125 -4.07 33.11 -13.35
C ILE A 125 -4.76 34.00 -14.39
N LYS A 126 -5.43 33.41 -15.41
CA LYS A 126 -6.17 34.20 -16.41
C LYS A 126 -7.29 35.04 -15.78
N ASN A 127 -8.03 34.47 -14.84
CA ASN A 127 -9.11 35.16 -14.13
C ASN A 127 -8.57 36.30 -13.24
N GLU A 128 -7.45 36.08 -12.55
CA GLU A 128 -6.76 37.11 -11.75
C GLU A 128 -6.24 38.25 -12.63
N LEU A 129 -5.61 37.93 -13.77
CA LEU A 129 -5.14 38.92 -14.74
C LEU A 129 -6.31 39.75 -15.32
N ALA A 130 -7.43 39.11 -15.65
CA ALA A 130 -8.63 39.80 -16.12
C ALA A 130 -9.24 40.72 -15.04
N ALA A 131 -9.21 40.30 -13.77
CA ALA A 131 -9.67 41.13 -12.65
C ALA A 131 -8.75 42.33 -12.39
N ILE A 132 -7.43 42.16 -12.51
CA ILE A 132 -6.45 43.24 -12.40
C ILE A 132 -6.63 44.24 -13.55
N ALA A 133 -6.76 43.77 -14.79
CA ALA A 133 -6.99 44.63 -15.95
C ALA A 133 -8.26 45.49 -15.80
N LYS A 134 -9.37 44.92 -15.31
CA LYS A 134 -10.59 45.67 -15.00
C LYS A 134 -10.38 46.74 -13.93
N LYS A 135 -9.64 46.43 -12.86
CA LYS A 135 -9.30 47.41 -11.82
C LYS A 135 -8.45 48.55 -12.37
N GLU A 136 -7.48 48.25 -13.24
CA GLU A 136 -6.66 49.28 -13.89
C GLU A 136 -7.49 50.18 -14.83
N GLU A 137 -8.45 49.62 -15.57
CA GLU A 137 -9.39 50.40 -16.40
C GLU A 137 -10.30 51.29 -15.54
N GLU A 138 -10.83 50.77 -14.42
CA GLU A 138 -11.61 51.55 -13.46
C GLU A 138 -10.78 52.69 -12.82
N GLU A 139 -9.51 52.44 -12.48
CA GLU A 139 -8.61 53.48 -11.99
C GLU A 139 -8.29 54.54 -13.05
N LYS A 140 -8.03 54.14 -14.29
CA LYS A 140 -7.79 55.08 -15.40
C LYS A 140 -9.02 55.92 -15.69
N ASN A 141 -10.22 55.33 -15.67
CA ASN A 141 -11.47 56.03 -15.89
C ASN A 141 -11.77 57.02 -14.74
N LYS A 142 -11.46 56.66 -13.50
CA LYS A 142 -11.52 57.60 -12.37
C LYS A 142 -10.51 58.75 -12.57
N LYS A 143 -9.26 58.44 -12.93
CA LYS A 143 -8.18 59.44 -13.14
C LYS A 143 -8.38 60.38 -14.32
N GLY A 144 -9.19 60.01 -15.31
CA GLY A 144 -9.49 60.84 -16.49
C GLY A 144 -10.58 61.90 -16.29
N TRP A 145 -11.24 61.94 -15.12
CA TRP A 145 -12.37 62.85 -14.86
C TRP A 145 -12.00 64.10 -14.03
N TRP A 146 -10.73 64.29 -13.67
CA TRP A 146 -10.24 65.48 -12.96
C TRP A 146 -9.10 66.19 -13.69
#